data_AF-A0A353YAF0-F1
#
_entry.id   AF-A0A353YAF0-F1
#
_cell.length_a   1.000
_cell.length_b   1.000
_cell.length_c   1.000
_cell.angle_alpha   90.00
_cell.angle_beta   90.00
_cell.angle_gamma   90.00
#
_symmetry.space_group_name_H-M   'P 1'
#
loop_
_entity.id
_entity.type
_entity.pdbx_description
1 polymer ?
#
loop_
_entity_poly.entity_id
_entity_poly.type
_entity_poly.pdbx_seq_one_letter_code
_entity_poly.pdbx_strand_id
1 'polypeptide(L)' 'MSESEALSYVIASAAALNLPLDEAQALRVAANLQRTAAMAAPLMKLPLAPEAELAEIYCPAPPRNSRP' A
#
# COMPACT_ATOMS: atom_id res chain seq x y z
N MET A 1 12.99 6.69 -1.14
CA MET A 1 12.96 6.45 0.31
C MET A 1 14.33 5.93 0.73
N SER A 2 15.01 6.66 1.59
CA SER A 2 16.26 6.25 2.22
C SER A 2 16.01 5.17 3.28
N GLU A 3 17.08 4.55 3.78
CA GLU A 3 17.00 3.55 4.85
C GLU A 3 16.45 4.15 6.17
N SER A 4 16.90 5.34 6.54
CA SER A 4 16.43 6.03 7.75
C SER A 4 14.96 6.46 7.66
N GLU A 5 14.54 6.92 6.49
CA GLU A 5 13.12 7.22 6.20
C GLU A 5 12.26 5.96 6.31
N ALA A 6 12.73 4.83 5.74
CA ALA A 6 12.02 3.56 5.79
C ALA A 6 11.83 3.06 7.23
N LEU A 7 12.90 3.07 8.03
CA LEU A 7 12.84 2.65 9.43
C LEU A 7 11.93 3.55 10.27
N SER A 8 12.04 4.87 10.10
CA SER A 8 11.18 5.83 10.81
C SER A 8 9.72 5.63 10.46
N TYR A 9 9.41 5.41 9.18
CA TYR A 9 8.05 5.12 8.72
C TYR A 9 7.50 3.82 9.31
N VAL A 10 8.31 2.75 9.34
CA VAL A 10 7.91 1.45 9.92
C VAL A 10 7.60 1.59 11.41
N ILE A 11 8.46 2.25 12.19
CA ILE A 11 8.26 2.44 13.63
C ILE A 11 6.96 3.22 13.90
N ALA A 12 6.78 4.36 13.22
CA ALA A 12 5.59 5.19 13.40
C ALA A 12 4.30 4.47 12.98
N SER A 13 4.33 3.76 11.84
CA SER A 13 3.17 3.01 11.33
C SER A 13 2.82 1.83 12.24
N ALA A 14 3.83 1.10 12.72
CA ALA A 14 3.64 -0.01 13.65
C ALA A 14 2.97 0.44 14.95
N ALA A 15 3.39 1.59 15.50
CA ALA A 15 2.75 2.20 16.66
C ALA A 15 1.29 2.60 16.38
N ALA A 16 1.02 3.26 15.23
CA ALA A 16 -0.32 3.67 14.85
C ALA A 16 -1.29 2.48 14.62
N LEU A 17 -0.74 1.34 14.13
CA LEU A 17 -1.50 0.12 13.85
C LEU A 17 -1.56 -0.86 15.04
N ASN A 18 -0.97 -0.50 16.19
CA ASN A 18 -0.82 -1.40 17.35
C ASN A 18 -0.17 -2.75 16.99
N LEU A 19 0.85 -2.71 16.13
CA LEU A 19 1.66 -3.87 15.76
C LEU A 19 3.00 -3.79 16.51
N PRO A 20 3.18 -4.52 17.63
CA PRO A 20 4.43 -4.46 18.38
C PRO A 20 5.55 -5.08 17.54
N LEU A 21 6.64 -4.32 17.37
CA LEU A 21 7.86 -4.78 16.70
C LEU A 21 9.03 -4.60 17.65
N ASP A 22 9.87 -5.64 17.74
CA ASP A 22 11.22 -5.45 18.27
C ASP A 22 12.11 -4.73 17.25
N GLU A 23 13.29 -4.28 17.68
CA GLU A 23 14.22 -3.53 16.84
C GLU A 23 14.67 -4.33 15.60
N ALA A 24 14.97 -5.62 15.77
CA ALA A 24 15.41 -6.47 14.68
C ALA A 24 14.28 -6.73 13.66
N GLN A 25 13.04 -6.85 14.12
CA GLN A 25 11.84 -6.93 13.29
C GLN A 25 11.62 -5.63 12.51
N ALA A 26 11.72 -4.48 13.18
CA ALA A 26 11.59 -3.17 12.53
C ALA A 26 12.61 -2.99 11.39
N LEU A 27 13.87 -3.36 11.63
CA LEU A 27 14.92 -3.32 10.61
C LEU A 27 14.61 -4.23 9.41
N ARG A 28 14.16 -5.47 9.65
CA ARG A 28 13.79 -6.40 8.56
C ARG A 28 12.59 -5.90 7.78
N VAL A 29 11.57 -5.33 8.44
CA VAL A 29 10.39 -4.77 7.78
C VAL A 29 10.77 -3.52 6.98
N ALA A 30 11.63 -2.65 7.50
CA ALA A 30 12.12 -1.47 6.79
C ALA A 30 12.85 -1.83 5.49
N ALA A 31 13.71 -2.86 5.51
CA ALA A 31 14.38 -3.35 4.32
C ALA A 31 13.39 -3.90 3.27
N ASN A 32 12.34 -4.61 3.70
CA ASN A 32 11.27 -5.04 2.80
C ASN A 32 10.50 -3.85 2.21
N LEU A 33 10.13 -2.88 3.06
CA LEU A 33 9.41 -1.68 2.64
C LEU A 33 10.20 -0.87 1.61
N GLN A 34 11.52 -0.75 1.78
CA GLN A 34 12.37 -0.07 0.80
C GLN A 34 12.37 -0.76 -0.56
N ARG A 35 12.41 -2.10 -0.60
CA ARG A 35 12.26 -2.87 -1.85
C ARG A 35 10.89 -2.65 -2.49
N THR A 36 9.82 -2.68 -1.69
CA THR A 36 8.47 -2.40 -2.17
C THR A 36 8.34 -0.98 -2.71
N ALA A 37 8.95 0.02 -2.07
CA ALA A 37 8.96 1.40 -2.55
C ALA A 37 9.64 1.52 -3.92
N ALA A 38 10.74 0.76 -4.15
CA ALA A 38 11.37 0.69 -5.46
C ALA A 38 10.47 0.05 -6.52
N MET A 39 9.72 -1.00 -6.16
CA MET A 39 8.73 -1.65 -7.05
C MET A 39 7.53 -0.75 -7.35
N ALA A 40 7.12 0.10 -6.40
CA ALA A 40 6.01 1.04 -6.57
C ALA A 40 6.40 2.29 -7.38
N ALA A 41 7.67 2.68 -7.40
CA ALA A 41 8.13 3.90 -8.07
C ALA A 41 7.77 4.00 -9.56
N PRO A 42 7.78 2.91 -10.36
CA PRO A 42 7.27 2.94 -11.73
C PRO A 42 5.75 3.17 -11.82
N LEU A 43 4.96 2.63 -10.88
CA LEU A 43 3.50 2.77 -10.87
C LEU A 43 3.08 4.23 -10.67
N MET A 44 3.80 4.97 -9.83
CA MET A 44 3.56 6.40 -9.58
C MET A 44 3.79 7.31 -10.80
N LYS A 45 4.42 6.78 -11.87
CA LYS A 45 4.70 7.51 -13.10
C LYS A 45 3.67 7.22 -14.20
N LEU A 46 2.71 6.32 -13.96
CA LEU A 46 1.67 6.03 -14.94
C LEU A 46 0.76 7.26 -15.12
N PRO A 47 0.41 7.62 -16.36
CA PRO A 47 -0.45 8.76 -16.63
C PRO A 47 -1.92 8.39 -16.42
N LEU A 48 -2.32 8.28 -15.15
CA LEU A 48 -3.72 8.02 -14.78
C LEU A 48 -4.49 9.34 -14.73
N ALA A 49 -5.55 9.43 -15.53
CA ALA A 49 -6.50 10.53 -15.46
C ALA A 49 -7.43 10.36 -14.24
N PRO A 50 -8.07 11.42 -13.72
CA PRO A 50 -9.01 11.32 -12.60
C PRO A 50 -10.16 10.32 -12.82
N GLU A 51 -10.59 10.14 -14.07
CA GLU A 51 -11.61 9.18 -14.51
C GLU A 51 -11.08 7.75 -14.72
N ALA A 52 -9.78 7.50 -14.49
CA ALA A 52 -9.24 6.14 -14.48
C ALA A 52 -9.75 5.43 -13.22
N GLU A 53 -10.80 4.64 -13.41
CA GLU A 53 -11.47 3.95 -12.31
C GLU A 53 -10.68 2.74 -11.78
N LEU A 54 -11.09 2.24 -10.61
CA LEU A 54 -10.59 0.99 -10.06
C LEU A 54 -10.93 -0.18 -11.00
N ALA A 55 -10.14 -1.25 -10.94
CA ALA A 55 -10.39 -2.44 -11.74
C ALA A 55 -11.78 -3.07 -11.47
N GLU A 56 -12.29 -2.92 -10.25
CA GLU A 56 -13.60 -3.42 -9.84
C GLU A 56 -14.37 -2.32 -9.11
N ILE A 57 -15.65 -2.16 -9.47
CA ILE A 57 -16.56 -1.17 -8.90
C ILE A 57 -17.65 -1.87 -8.09
N TYR A 58 -17.88 -1.35 -6.89
CA TYR A 58 -18.88 -1.89 -5.98
C TYR A 58 -20.29 -1.85 -6.58
N CYS A 59 -20.97 -3.01 -6.56
CA CYS A 59 -22.34 -3.17 -7.01
C CYS A 59 -23.23 -3.55 -5.81
N PRO A 60 -24.01 -2.62 -5.22
CA PRO A 60 -24.74 -2.86 -3.97
C PRO A 60 -25.84 -3.92 -4.09
N ALA A 61 -26.36 -4.13 -5.29
CA ALA A 61 -27.29 -5.20 -5.62
C ALA A 61 -27.15 -5.52 -7.11
N PRO A 62 -27.38 -6.77 -7.55
CA PRO A 62 -27.42 -7.11 -8.95
C PRO A 62 -28.36 -6.18 -9.73
N PRO A 63 -28.06 -5.86 -11.00
CA PRO A 63 -28.97 -5.09 -11.84
C PRO A 63 -30.33 -5.78 -11.90
N ARG A 64 -31.43 -5.02 -11.79
CA ARG A 64 -32.82 -5.58 -11.81
C ARG A 64 -33.12 -6.50 -13.00
N ASN A 65 -32.36 -6.35 -14.08
CA ASN A 65 -32.54 -7.06 -15.34
C ASN A 65 -31.46 -8.11 -15.59
N SER A 66 -30.63 -8.47 -14.60
CA SER A 66 -29.75 -9.63 -14.69
C SER A 66 -30.64 -10.88 -14.71
N ARG A 67 -31.11 -11.28 -15.90
CA ARG A 67 -31.77 -12.59 -16.08
C ARG A 67 -30.76 -13.69 -15.69
N PRO A 68 -31.21 -14.79 -15.08
CA PRO A 68 -30.37 -15.98 -14.91
C PRO A 68 -29.89 -16.51 -16.27
#